data_AF-A0A6G8NYN8-F1
#
_entry.id   AF-A0A6G8NYN8-F1
#
_cell.length_a   1.000
_cell.length_b   1.000
_cell.length_c   1.000
_cell.angle_alpha   90.00
_cell.angle_beta   90.00
_cell.angle_gamma   90.00
#
_symmetry.space_group_name_H-M   'P 1'
#
loop_
_entity.id
_entity.type
_entity.pdbx_description
1 polymer ?
#
loop_
_entity_poly.entity_id
_entity_poly.type
_entity_poly.pdbx_seq_one_letter_code
_entity_poly.pdbx_strand_id
1 'polypeptide(L)' 'MTDGYEELQSVDVELDGVRYQGRFRVVGHSVIVYFESEIKFVDYEMNRPETVARWVLSDLVRRQRSQKRRPVRR' A
#
# COMPACT_ATOMS: atom_id res chain seq x y z
N MET A 1 19.15 9.01 -20.31
CA MET A 1 18.39 10.17 -19.81
C MET A 1 17.60 9.65 -18.60
N THR A 2 18.05 10.04 -17.40
CA THR A 2 17.41 9.93 -16.07
C THR A 2 16.64 8.64 -15.71
N ASP A 3 17.40 7.61 -15.31
CA ASP A 3 16.98 6.38 -14.62
C ASP A 3 16.61 6.64 -13.14
N GLY A 4 15.78 7.66 -12.89
CA GLY A 4 15.64 8.31 -11.59
C GLY A 4 14.26 8.22 -10.93
N TYR A 5 13.38 7.31 -11.38
CA TYR A 5 11.98 7.26 -10.90
C TYR A 5 11.50 5.87 -10.47
N GLU A 6 12.38 5.00 -9.97
CA GLU A 6 12.00 3.66 -9.50
C GLU A 6 12.39 3.38 -8.03
N GLU A 7 12.63 4.42 -7.23
CA GLU A 7 13.06 4.21 -5.84
C GLU A 7 11.88 3.73 -4.98
N LEU A 8 12.06 2.57 -4.32
CA LEU A 8 11.12 2.04 -3.34
C LEU A 8 11.14 2.90 -2.08
N GLN A 9 10.07 3.66 -1.88
CA GLN A 9 9.86 4.48 -0.70
C GLN A 9 9.12 3.70 0.39
N SER A 10 9.50 3.94 1.64
CA SER A 10 8.81 3.36 2.79
C SER A 10 7.58 4.17 3.14
N VAL A 11 6.49 3.50 3.52
CA VAL A 11 5.28 4.16 4.01
C VAL A 11 4.76 3.41 5.23
N ASP A 12 4.28 4.12 6.22
CA ASP A 12 3.65 3.52 7.39
C ASP A 12 2.31 4.18 7.71
N VAL A 13 1.43 3.38 8.31
CA VAL A 13 0.12 3.81 8.80
C VAL A 13 -0.14 3.19 10.16
N GLU A 14 -0.78 3.95 11.05
CA GLU A 14 -1.25 3.45 12.33
C GLU A 14 -2.75 3.14 12.25
N LEU A 15 -3.14 1.91 12.58
CA LEU A 15 -4.53 1.45 12.56
C LEU A 15 -4.85 0.67 13.85
N ASP A 16 -5.82 1.17 14.62
CA ASP A 16 -6.21 0.62 15.93
C ASP A 16 -5.02 0.46 16.89
N GLY A 17 -4.12 1.45 16.93
CA GLY A 17 -2.93 1.43 17.78
C GLY A 17 -1.81 0.47 17.32
N VAL A 18 -1.96 -0.15 16.14
CA VAL A 18 -0.93 -1.01 15.54
C VAL A 18 -0.32 -0.30 14.34
N ARG A 19 1.01 -0.17 14.32
CA ARG A 19 1.75 0.40 13.19
C ARG A 19 2.00 -0.66 12.14
N TYR A 20 1.60 -0.35 10.90
CA TYR A 20 1.81 -1.18 9.72
C TYR A 20 2.79 -0.48 8.79
N GLN A 21 3.83 -1.19 8.40
CA GLN A 21 4.83 -0.69 7.47
C GLN A 21 4.67 -1.38 6.12
N GLY A 22 4.62 -0.59 5.06
CA GLY A 22 4.64 -1.02 3.67
C GLY A 22 5.75 -0.31 2.90
N ARG A 23 5.81 -0.62 1.60
CA ARG A 23 6.67 0.09 0.66
C ARG A 23 5.85 0.46 -0.55
N PHE A 24 6.21 1.53 -1.23
CA PHE A 24 5.61 1.86 -2.51
C PHE A 24 6.67 2.37 -3.48
N ARG A 25 6.40 2.24 -4.78
CA ARG A 25 7.13 2.96 -5.81
C ARG A 25 6.13 3.62 -6.75
N VAL A 26 6.58 4.67 -7.41
CA VAL A 26 5.78 5.35 -8.43
C VAL A 26 6.32 4.92 -9.79
N VAL A 27 5.44 4.48 -10.68
CA VAL A 27 5.80 4.14 -12.06
C VAL A 27 4.83 4.89 -12.97
N GLY A 28 5.34 5.86 -13.73
CA GLY A 28 4.50 6.75 -14.53
C GLY A 28 3.52 7.54 -13.65
N HIS A 29 2.23 7.37 -13.89
CA HIS A 29 1.15 8.02 -13.12
C HIS A 29 0.53 7.12 -12.04
N SER A 30 1.13 5.96 -11.81
CA SER A 30 0.61 4.93 -10.91
C SER A 30 1.52 4.69 -9.71
N VAL A 31 0.90 4.42 -8.56
CA VAL A 31 1.54 3.99 -7.32
C VAL A 31 1.41 2.48 -7.20
N ILE A 32 2.53 1.82 -6.96
CA ILE A 32 2.62 0.39 -6.70
C ILE A 32 2.94 0.20 -5.22
N VAL A 33 1.99 -0.28 -4.44
CA VAL A 33 2.13 -0.53 -3.00
C VAL A 33 2.38 -2.01 -2.73
N TYR A 34 3.40 -2.28 -1.93
CA TYR A 34 3.82 -3.60 -1.46
C TYR A 34 3.52 -3.71 0.03
N PHE A 35 2.73 -4.72 0.40
CA PHE A 35 2.42 -5.01 1.79
C PHE A 35 2.30 -6.52 2.03
N GLU A 36 3.23 -7.06 2.82
CA GLU A 36 3.37 -8.51 3.08
C GLU A 36 3.40 -9.34 1.78
N SER A 37 2.31 -10.05 1.46
CA SER A 37 2.18 -10.88 0.25
C SER A 37 1.29 -10.26 -0.84
N GLU A 38 0.83 -9.02 -0.63
CA GLU A 38 -0.05 -8.31 -1.54
C GLU A 38 0.67 -7.15 -2.25
N ILE A 39 0.34 -6.99 -3.53
CA ILE A 39 0.80 -5.88 -4.36
C ILE A 39 -0.44 -5.21 -4.97
N LYS A 40 -0.53 -3.88 -4.86
CA LYS A 40 -1.62 -3.09 -5.45
C LYS A 40 -1.09 -1.95 -6.31
N PHE A 41 -1.80 -1.72 -7.41
CA PHE A 41 -1.50 -0.70 -8.42
C PHE A 41 -2.67 0.27 -8.45
N VAL A 42 -2.42 1.55 -8.25
CA VAL A 42 -3.45 2.60 -8.23
C VAL A 42 -2.90 3.89 -8.84
N ASP A 43 -3.63 4.49 -9.77
CA ASP A 43 -3.28 5.82 -10.29
C ASP A 43 -3.44 6.89 -9.21
N TYR A 44 -2.44 7.77 -9.08
CA TYR A 44 -2.48 8.81 -8.06
C TYR A 44 -3.18 10.10 -8.51
N GLU A 45 -3.55 10.19 -9.79
CA GLU A 45 -4.26 11.33 -10.40
C GLU A 45 -3.66 12.68 -9.94
N MET A 46 -4.44 13.51 -9.23
CA MET A 46 -4.01 14.81 -8.70
C MET A 46 -3.53 14.75 -7.24
N ASN A 47 -3.53 13.57 -6.62
CA ASN A 47 -3.11 13.38 -5.24
C ASN A 47 -1.60 13.12 -5.15
N ARG A 48 -1.02 13.29 -3.96
CA ARG A 48 0.37 12.86 -3.73
C ARG A 48 0.46 11.34 -3.71
N PRO A 49 1.48 10.74 -4.34
CA PRO A 49 1.65 9.29 -4.37
C PRO A 49 1.78 8.68 -2.97
N GLU A 50 2.43 9.37 -2.03
CA GLU A 50 2.49 8.96 -0.62
C GLU A 50 1.11 8.87 0.03
N THR A 51 0.22 9.83 -0.24
CA THR A 51 -1.15 9.85 0.31
C THR A 51 -1.94 8.66 -0.19
N VAL A 52 -1.87 8.41 -1.50
CA VAL A 52 -2.51 7.25 -2.13
C VAL A 52 -1.91 5.95 -1.60
N ALA A 53 -0.58 5.87 -1.43
CA ALA A 53 0.09 4.72 -0.85
C ALA A 53 -0.41 4.42 0.57
N ARG A 54 -0.59 5.44 1.42
CA ARG A 54 -1.16 5.29 2.78
C ARG A 54 -2.60 4.80 2.75
N TRP A 55 -3.43 5.31 1.85
CA TRP A 55 -4.81 4.84 1.72
C TRP A 55 -4.87 3.38 1.28
N VAL A 56 -4.09 3.01 0.28
CA VAL A 56 -3.99 1.63 -0.22
C VAL A 56 -3.44 0.70 0.86
N LEU A 57 -2.38 1.09 1.57
CA LEU A 57 -1.84 0.32 2.68
C LEU A 57 -2.90 0.11 3.77
N SER A 58 -3.68 1.14 4.09
CA SER A 58 -4.76 1.04 5.08
C SER A 58 -5.87 0.10 4.65
N ASP A 59 -6.27 0.14 3.38
CA ASP A 59 -7.24 -0.78 2.79
C ASP A 59 -6.73 -2.23 2.82
N LEU A 60 -5.47 -2.47 2.44
CA LEU A 60 -4.83 -3.80 2.51
C LEU A 60 -4.82 -4.36 3.93
N VAL A 61 -4.41 -3.57 4.93
CA VAL A 61 -4.43 -3.98 6.34
C VAL A 61 -5.84 -4.36 6.79
N ARG A 62 -6.85 -3.57 6.44
CA ARG A 62 -8.26 -3.82 6.80
C ARG A 62 -8.80 -5.09 6.13
N ARG A 63 -8.41 -5.36 4.88
CA ARG A 63 -8.77 -6.58 4.15
C ARG A 63 -8.15 -7.82 4.78
N GLN A 64 -6.86 -7.78 5.09
CA GLN A 64 -6.20 -8.88 5.78
C GLN A 64 -6.82 -9.18 7.15
N ARG A 65 -7.14 -8.15 7.94
CA ARG A 65 -7.85 -8.32 9.22
C ARG A 65 -9.22 -8.96 9.01
N SER A 66 -9.97 -8.52 8.00
CA SER A 66 -11.27 -9.10 7.65
C SER A 66 -11.16 -10.57 7.22
N GLN A 67 -10.11 -10.93 6.48
CA GLN A 67 -9.85 -12.30 6.05
C GLN A 67 -9.43 -13.20 7.22
N LYS A 68 -8.56 -12.72 8.12
CA LYS A 68 -8.17 -13.44 9.35
C LYS A 68 -9.35 -13.72 10.28
N ARG A 69 -10.40 -12.88 10.23
CA ARG A 69 -11.63 -13.05 11.04
C ARG A 69 -12.67 -13.99 10.42
N ARG A 70 -12.50 -14.42 9.16
CA ARG A 70 -13.38 -15.44 8.58
C ARG A 70 -12.92 -16.81 9.07
N PRO A 71 -13.70 -17.53 9.90
CA PRO A 71 -13.42 -18.94 10.10
C PRO A 71 -13.52 -19.61 8.74
N VAL A 72 -12.47 -20.30 8.33
CA VAL A 72 -12.55 -21.29 7.26
C VAL A 72 -13.68 -22.24 7.66
N ARG A 73 -14.86 -22.09 7.05
CA ARG A 73 -15.87 -23.14 7.09
C ARG A 73 -15.27 -24.29 6.29
N ARG A 74 -14.94 -25.35 7.03
CA ARG A 74 -14.50 -26.67 6.56
C ARG A 74 -15.31 -27.17 5.38
#